data_AF-A0A2D7IM10-F1
#
_entry.id   AF-A0A2D7IM10-F1
#
_cell.length_a   1.000
_cell.length_b   1.000
_cell.length_c   1.000
_cell.angle_alpha   90.00
_cell.angle_beta   90.00
_cell.angle_gamma   90.00
#
_symmetry.space_group_name_H-M   'P 1'
#
loop_
_entity.id
_entity.type
_entity.pdbx_description
1 polymer ?
#
loop_
_entity_poly.entity_id
_entity_poly.type
_entity_poly.pdbx_seq_one_letter_code
_entity_poly.pdbx_strand_id
1 'polypeptide(L)'
;MNDIRLFGFLLISLFIYTCEKGEDFSVIATVGNSIITDDDFVSAYSNKLINTSIKDSEFERLRTLDELIRTRLFAEEARYKKLSIDSMGLDRIQLATEKALREELYNSIMKSNQISVPDSLIRKHFIWKNTEILLKHIFHLKKDKLDSLSTFIGNNEKIFDQVAEELFQSSNLKKSKGSLGWVSYDVLDPNIENFAFSMPFDTVMGPIRSGYGWHILLKKDEKKQMIISEGDYQNTKYRLKENIIKKNRQTIANNYVNDLLDGNISINDDLVINTLNQIRRIIQKRNMNQVNSNDKEFIMKDILNLKMNSNTILASYKDGNFTTNDLLNYLRNSNPKLFIDNPIRSFYMCLRDKLLTNEGMRLGLLNQEKVQRKIKSAEDQFLARAFLLNTLPKKETISIPKEELEIITLKLKNKFTINIFHDHLNLLFKDK
;
A
#
# COMPACT_ATOMS: atom_id res chain seq x y z
N MET A 1 -81.19 33.55 -9.83
CA MET A 1 -79.88 34.24 -9.84
C MET A 1 -78.93 33.48 -8.95
N ASN A 2 -77.94 32.86 -9.59
CA ASN A 2 -76.61 32.45 -9.12
C ASN A 2 -76.46 31.30 -8.10
N ASP A 3 -76.35 30.10 -8.66
CA ASP A 3 -75.46 29.02 -8.21
C ASP A 3 -73.99 29.47 -8.23
N ILE A 4 -73.25 29.28 -7.13
CA ILE A 4 -71.77 29.19 -7.15
C ILE A 4 -71.35 28.06 -6.20
N ARG A 5 -70.98 26.92 -6.79
CA ARG A 5 -70.28 25.82 -6.11
C ARG A 5 -68.79 26.18 -6.02
N LEU A 6 -68.26 26.26 -4.81
CA LEU A 6 -66.84 26.48 -4.53
C LEU A 6 -66.08 25.16 -4.74
N PHE A 7 -65.42 24.99 -5.89
CA PHE A 7 -64.55 23.86 -6.18
C PHE A 7 -63.13 24.19 -5.68
N GLY A 8 -62.73 23.63 -4.54
CA GLY A 8 -61.36 23.73 -4.03
C GLY A 8 -60.45 22.77 -4.80
N PHE A 9 -59.66 23.30 -5.74
CA PHE A 9 -58.59 22.53 -6.39
C PHE A 9 -57.40 22.41 -5.42
N LEU A 10 -57.21 21.22 -4.86
CA LEU A 10 -56.03 20.84 -4.09
C LEU A 10 -54.88 20.58 -5.07
N LEU A 11 -54.03 21.59 -5.27
CA LEU A 11 -52.88 21.53 -6.17
C LEU A 11 -51.74 20.77 -5.46
N ILE A 12 -51.70 19.45 -5.65
CA ILE A 12 -50.63 18.59 -5.17
C ILE A 12 -49.39 18.87 -6.03
N SER A 13 -48.49 19.72 -5.54
CA SER A 13 -47.17 19.91 -6.15
C SER A 13 -46.32 18.67 -5.87
N LEU A 14 -46.25 17.76 -6.83
CA LEU A 14 -45.26 16.69 -6.86
C LEU A 14 -43.88 17.34 -7.09
N PHE A 15 -43.16 17.66 -6.01
CA PHE A 15 -41.74 17.97 -6.07
C PHE A 15 -40.99 16.67 -6.38
N ILE A 16 -40.82 16.38 -7.66
CA ILE A 16 -39.86 15.37 -8.10
C ILE A 16 -38.48 15.98 -7.86
N TYR A 17 -37.87 15.65 -6.72
CA TYR A 17 -36.44 15.84 -6.52
C TYR A 17 -35.71 14.90 -7.48
N THR A 18 -35.52 15.32 -8.73
CA THR A 18 -34.50 14.75 -9.60
C THR A 18 -33.16 15.13 -8.99
N CYS A 19 -32.63 14.23 -8.16
CA CYS A 19 -31.24 14.24 -7.76
C CYS A 19 -30.43 13.93 -9.03
N GLU A 20 -30.07 14.98 -9.77
CA GLU A 20 -29.13 14.90 -10.89
C GLU A 20 -27.76 14.57 -10.29
N LYS A 21 -27.49 13.28 -10.10
CA LYS A 21 -26.15 12.80 -9.77
C LYS A 21 -25.29 13.12 -10.98
N GLY A 22 -24.35 14.06 -10.81
CA GLY A 22 -23.36 14.39 -11.83
C GLY A 22 -22.64 13.13 -12.32
N GLU A 23 -22.23 13.16 -13.59
CA GLU A 23 -21.56 12.03 -14.24
C GLU A 23 -20.30 11.62 -13.47
N ASP A 24 -20.22 10.35 -13.10
CA ASP A 24 -19.04 9.79 -12.43
C ASP A 24 -18.03 9.32 -13.47
N PHE A 25 -17.10 10.21 -13.83
CA PHE A 25 -16.01 9.96 -14.77
C PHE A 25 -15.05 8.83 -14.35
N SER A 26 -15.15 8.33 -13.11
CA SER A 26 -14.37 7.16 -12.68
C SER A 26 -14.93 5.84 -13.22
N VAL A 27 -16.16 5.80 -13.74
CA VAL A 27 -16.77 4.58 -14.29
C VAL A 27 -16.45 4.45 -15.78
N ILE A 28 -15.68 3.44 -16.17
CA ILE A 28 -15.29 3.19 -17.58
C ILE A 28 -16.32 2.33 -18.31
N ALA A 29 -16.94 1.38 -17.62
CA ALA A 29 -17.98 0.54 -18.20
C ALA A 29 -18.93 -0.03 -17.13
N THR A 30 -20.15 -0.38 -17.53
CA THR A 30 -21.11 -1.15 -16.74
C THR A 30 -21.39 -2.48 -17.42
N VAL A 31 -21.48 -3.56 -16.64
CA VAL A 31 -21.78 -4.91 -17.11
C VAL A 31 -22.82 -5.53 -16.17
N GLY A 32 -24.08 -5.59 -16.59
CA GLY A 32 -25.17 -5.97 -15.70
C GLY A 32 -25.21 -5.06 -14.48
N ASN A 33 -25.12 -5.65 -13.28
CA ASN A 33 -25.08 -4.91 -12.01
C ASN A 33 -23.66 -4.57 -11.54
N SER A 34 -22.63 -4.92 -12.32
CA SER A 34 -21.24 -4.66 -12.00
C SER A 34 -20.71 -3.44 -12.77
N ILE A 35 -19.69 -2.78 -12.21
CA ILE A 35 -19.02 -1.66 -12.85
C ILE A 35 -17.52 -1.97 -13.05
N ILE A 36 -16.90 -1.23 -13.96
CA ILE A 36 -15.46 -1.21 -14.17
C ILE A 36 -15.02 0.23 -13.98
N THR A 37 -14.11 0.47 -13.03
CA THR A 37 -13.62 1.82 -12.73
C THR A 37 -12.27 2.12 -13.36
N ASP A 38 -11.87 3.38 -13.31
CA ASP A 38 -10.50 3.83 -13.58
C ASP A 38 -9.46 3.08 -12.74
N ASP A 39 -9.71 2.89 -11.45
CA ASP A 39 -8.85 2.11 -10.55
C ASP A 39 -8.69 0.66 -11.03
N ASP A 40 -9.76 0.00 -11.48
CA ASP A 40 -9.71 -1.37 -12.03
C ASP A 40 -8.82 -1.41 -13.29
N PHE A 41 -9.06 -0.46 -14.20
CA PHE A 41 -8.37 -0.39 -15.46
C PHE A 41 -6.89 -0.03 -15.29
N VAL A 42 -6.58 1.02 -14.55
CA VAL A 42 -5.20 1.47 -14.29
C VAL A 42 -4.43 0.38 -13.58
N SER A 43 -5.03 -0.30 -12.58
CA SER A 43 -4.37 -1.41 -11.88
C SER A 43 -4.05 -2.57 -12.82
N ALA A 44 -5.00 -3.00 -13.65
CA ALA A 44 -4.80 -4.10 -14.60
C ALA A 44 -3.77 -3.73 -15.69
N TYR A 45 -3.91 -2.53 -16.26
CA TYR A 45 -3.10 -2.08 -17.39
C TYR A 45 -1.66 -1.76 -16.98
N SER A 46 -1.45 -1.03 -15.89
CA SER A 46 -0.10 -0.77 -15.37
C SER A 46 0.62 -2.06 -14.99
N ASN A 47 -0.07 -3.01 -14.36
CA ASN A 47 0.50 -4.31 -14.01
C ASN A 47 0.89 -5.12 -15.27
N LYS A 48 0.11 -5.03 -16.35
CA LYS A 48 0.45 -5.63 -17.66
C LYS A 48 1.70 -4.97 -18.24
N LEU A 49 1.79 -3.65 -18.27
CA LEU A 49 2.96 -2.94 -18.81
C LEU A 49 4.24 -3.15 -18.00
N ILE A 50 4.15 -3.21 -16.67
CA ILE A 50 5.31 -3.35 -15.77
C ILE A 50 5.89 -4.77 -15.80
N ASN A 51 5.02 -5.78 -15.82
CA ASN A 51 5.45 -7.18 -15.69
C ASN A 51 5.63 -7.90 -17.04
N THR A 52 5.46 -7.18 -18.15
CA THR A 52 5.65 -7.72 -19.51
C THR A 52 6.47 -6.75 -20.35
N SER A 53 6.90 -7.17 -21.54
CA SER A 53 7.59 -6.30 -22.49
C SER A 53 6.64 -5.52 -23.41
N ILE A 54 5.34 -5.51 -23.10
CA ILE A 54 4.31 -4.86 -23.91
C ILE A 54 4.44 -3.34 -23.79
N LYS A 55 4.34 -2.65 -24.92
CA LYS A 55 4.27 -1.18 -24.98
C LYS A 55 2.82 -0.72 -25.00
N ASP A 56 2.60 0.49 -24.49
CA ASP A 56 1.30 1.12 -24.55
C ASP A 56 0.83 1.31 -26.01
N SER A 57 -0.43 0.95 -26.28
CA SER A 57 -1.09 1.13 -27.57
C SER A 57 -2.61 1.09 -27.39
N GLU A 58 -3.37 1.73 -28.29
CA GLU A 58 -4.84 1.69 -28.27
C GLU A 58 -5.38 0.24 -28.26
N PHE A 59 -4.75 -0.64 -29.04
CA PHE A 59 -5.08 -2.06 -29.07
C PHE A 59 -4.97 -2.70 -27.67
N GLU A 60 -3.87 -2.50 -26.95
CA GLU A 60 -3.68 -3.11 -25.62
C GLU A 60 -4.57 -2.46 -24.55
N ARG A 61 -4.91 -1.18 -24.70
CA ARG A 61 -5.90 -0.51 -23.84
C ARG A 61 -7.28 -1.15 -24.01
N LEU A 62 -7.77 -1.27 -25.25
CA LEU A 62 -9.07 -1.89 -25.54
C LEU A 62 -9.10 -3.38 -25.17
N ARG A 63 -8.00 -4.11 -25.40
CA ARG A 63 -7.86 -5.51 -25.00
C ARG A 63 -7.95 -5.68 -23.49
N THR A 64 -7.35 -4.77 -22.72
CA THR A 64 -7.44 -4.80 -21.26
C THR A 64 -8.85 -4.47 -20.77
N LEU A 65 -9.54 -3.53 -21.42
CA LEU A 65 -10.95 -3.27 -21.13
C LEU A 65 -11.84 -4.49 -21.42
N ASP A 66 -11.66 -5.17 -22.56
CA ASP A 66 -12.44 -6.38 -22.88
C ASP A 66 -12.16 -7.53 -21.89
N GLU A 67 -10.92 -7.68 -21.40
CA GLU A 67 -10.57 -8.62 -20.33
C GLU A 67 -11.33 -8.32 -19.02
N LEU A 68 -11.47 -7.04 -18.65
CA LEU A 68 -12.24 -6.61 -17.48
C LEU A 68 -13.75 -6.85 -17.68
N ILE A 69 -14.30 -6.48 -18.85
CA ILE A 69 -15.70 -6.72 -19.21
C ILE A 69 -16.03 -8.20 -19.13
N ARG A 70 -15.18 -9.05 -19.71
CA ARG A 70 -15.33 -10.50 -19.66
C ARG A 70 -15.31 -11.04 -18.23
N THR A 71 -14.43 -10.51 -17.37
CA THR A 71 -14.40 -10.86 -15.95
C THR A 71 -15.73 -10.51 -15.26
N ARG A 72 -16.29 -9.33 -15.53
CA ARG A 72 -17.61 -8.94 -14.98
C ARG A 72 -18.74 -9.83 -15.51
N LEU A 73 -18.73 -10.18 -16.80
CA LEU A 73 -19.73 -11.09 -17.38
C LEU A 73 -19.74 -12.46 -16.69
N PHE A 74 -18.55 -13.02 -16.44
CA PHE A 74 -18.43 -14.30 -15.72
C PHE A 74 -18.89 -14.19 -14.26
N ALA A 75 -18.60 -13.06 -13.61
CA ALA A 75 -19.07 -12.80 -12.25
C ALA A 75 -20.61 -12.67 -12.17
N GLU A 76 -21.22 -11.93 -13.10
CA GLU A 76 -22.69 -11.83 -13.21
C GLU A 76 -23.34 -13.20 -13.44
N GLU A 77 -22.75 -14.04 -14.29
CA GLU A 77 -23.24 -15.40 -14.51
C GLU A 77 -23.07 -16.30 -13.28
N ALA A 78 -21.95 -16.19 -12.55
CA ALA A 78 -21.77 -16.87 -11.27
C ALA A 78 -22.86 -16.47 -10.26
N ARG A 79 -23.19 -15.18 -10.16
CA ARG A 79 -24.26 -14.69 -9.28
C ARG A 79 -25.62 -15.24 -9.69
N TYR A 80 -25.93 -15.19 -10.98
CA TYR A 80 -27.17 -15.75 -11.52
C TYR A 80 -27.31 -17.23 -11.17
N LYS A 81 -26.21 -18.00 -11.28
CA LYS A 81 -26.13 -19.42 -10.92
C LYS A 81 -25.97 -19.68 -9.41
N LYS A 82 -25.89 -18.64 -8.57
CA LYS A 82 -25.68 -18.73 -7.12
C LYS A 82 -24.43 -19.55 -6.74
N LEU A 83 -23.34 -19.41 -7.51
CA LEU A 83 -22.09 -20.09 -7.22
C LEU A 83 -21.42 -19.47 -5.98
N SER A 84 -20.84 -20.33 -5.13
CA SER A 84 -20.09 -19.92 -3.95
C SER A 84 -18.62 -19.67 -4.26
N ILE A 85 -18.03 -18.67 -3.60
CA ILE A 85 -16.59 -18.46 -3.60
C ILE A 85 -15.95 -19.45 -2.63
N ASP A 86 -14.85 -20.09 -3.03
CA ASP A 86 -14.10 -21.01 -2.17
C ASP A 86 -13.41 -20.26 -1.00
N SER A 87 -12.99 -20.98 0.04
CA SER A 87 -12.34 -20.37 1.21
C SER A 87 -11.08 -19.57 0.85
N MET A 88 -10.34 -19.97 -0.18
CA MET A 88 -9.16 -19.25 -0.63
C MET A 88 -9.54 -17.92 -1.29
N GLY A 89 -10.63 -17.89 -2.05
CA GLY A 89 -11.17 -16.67 -2.64
C GLY A 89 -11.69 -15.71 -1.58
N LEU A 90 -12.38 -16.22 -0.55
CA LEU A 90 -12.81 -15.42 0.59
C LEU A 90 -11.63 -14.79 1.34
N ASP A 91 -10.56 -15.56 1.60
CA ASP A 91 -9.32 -15.04 2.18
C ASP A 91 -8.76 -13.90 1.32
N ARG A 92 -8.73 -14.05 0.00
CA ARG A 92 -8.19 -13.03 -0.91
C ARG A 92 -9.06 -11.78 -0.98
N ILE A 93 -10.38 -11.92 -0.87
CA ILE A 93 -11.31 -10.78 -0.79
C ILE A 93 -11.11 -10.03 0.52
N GLN A 94 -10.92 -10.74 1.64
CA GLN A 94 -10.58 -10.12 2.92
C GLN A 94 -9.27 -9.32 2.80
N LEU A 95 -8.23 -9.88 2.19
CA LEU A 95 -6.96 -9.17 1.96
C LEU A 95 -7.13 -7.92 1.08
N ALA A 96 -7.95 -8.00 0.03
CA ALA A 96 -8.28 -6.85 -0.81
C ALA A 96 -9.06 -5.77 -0.04
N THR A 97 -9.98 -6.18 0.84
CA THR A 97 -10.74 -5.30 1.74
C THR A 97 -9.82 -4.53 2.67
N GLU A 98 -8.91 -5.23 3.34
CA GLU A 98 -7.95 -4.61 4.25
C GLU A 98 -7.04 -3.62 3.54
N LYS A 99 -6.60 -3.95 2.33
CA LYS A 99 -5.81 -3.05 1.48
C LYS A 99 -6.60 -1.80 1.09
N ALA A 100 -7.85 -1.97 0.64
CA ALA A 100 -8.72 -0.87 0.26
C ALA A 100 -8.98 0.09 1.44
N LEU A 101 -9.18 -0.45 2.65
CA LEU A 101 -9.31 0.35 3.87
C LEU A 101 -8.06 1.19 4.16
N ARG A 102 -6.85 0.62 4.02
CA ARG A 102 -5.59 1.37 4.22
C ARG A 102 -5.37 2.43 3.16
N GLU A 103 -5.69 2.13 1.90
CA GLU A 103 -5.62 3.10 0.81
C GLU A 103 -6.59 4.27 1.05
N GLU A 104 -7.83 3.99 1.45
CA GLU A 104 -8.80 5.06 1.73
C GLU A 104 -8.45 5.84 3.01
N LEU A 105 -7.90 5.16 4.04
CA LEU A 105 -7.38 5.84 5.22
C LEU A 105 -6.29 6.83 4.82
N TYR A 106 -5.31 6.39 4.03
CA TYR A 106 -4.27 7.26 3.50
C TYR A 106 -4.89 8.44 2.73
N ASN A 107 -5.83 8.18 1.82
CA ASN A 107 -6.51 9.23 1.06
C ASN A 107 -7.23 10.24 1.96
N SER A 108 -7.88 9.79 3.03
CA SER A 108 -8.58 10.65 3.99
C SER A 108 -7.62 11.57 4.73
N ILE A 109 -6.48 11.04 5.19
CA ILE A 109 -5.40 11.80 5.81
C ILE A 109 -4.85 12.82 4.81
N MET A 110 -4.68 12.44 3.54
CA MET A 110 -4.17 13.36 2.51
C MET A 110 -5.15 14.48 2.17
N LYS A 111 -6.46 14.22 2.08
CA LYS A 111 -7.48 15.24 1.79
C LYS A 111 -7.60 16.27 2.91
N SER A 112 -7.44 15.84 4.16
CA SER A 112 -7.52 16.73 5.33
C SER A 112 -6.35 17.71 5.45
N ASN A 113 -5.25 17.49 4.71
CA ASN A 113 -4.03 18.28 4.80
C ASN A 113 -3.72 18.98 3.48
N GLN A 114 -4.23 20.20 3.29
CA GLN A 114 -3.85 21.01 2.12
C GLN A 114 -2.39 21.46 2.25
N ILE A 115 -1.51 20.88 1.44
CA ILE A 115 -0.07 21.17 1.47
C ILE A 115 0.21 22.40 0.62
N SER A 116 0.49 23.53 1.27
CA SER A 116 1.07 24.70 0.61
C SER A 116 2.57 24.51 0.43
N VAL A 117 3.06 24.71 -0.80
CA VAL A 117 4.50 24.65 -1.13
C VAL A 117 4.93 26.00 -1.71
N PRO A 118 5.40 26.94 -0.85
CA PRO A 118 5.87 28.24 -1.31
C PRO A 118 7.15 28.09 -2.13
N ASP A 119 7.40 29.04 -3.05
CA ASP A 119 8.59 29.06 -3.91
C ASP A 119 9.90 28.99 -3.11
N SER A 120 9.95 29.63 -1.93
CA SER A 120 11.10 29.57 -1.01
C SER A 120 11.43 28.15 -0.54
N LEU A 121 10.42 27.32 -0.28
CA LEU A 121 10.62 25.91 0.07
C LEU A 121 11.14 25.12 -1.13
N ILE A 122 10.61 25.38 -2.33
CA ILE A 122 11.09 24.74 -3.55
C ILE A 122 12.56 25.10 -3.81
N ARG A 123 12.94 26.37 -3.62
CA ARG A 123 14.34 26.82 -3.73
C ARG A 123 15.24 26.14 -2.71
N LYS A 124 14.79 25.99 -1.46
CA LYS A 124 15.54 25.25 -0.43
C LYS A 124 15.81 23.80 -0.86
N HIS A 125 14.77 23.11 -1.33
CA HIS A 125 14.92 21.73 -1.84
C HIS A 125 15.74 21.68 -3.15
N PHE A 126 15.78 22.75 -3.95
CA PHE A 126 16.60 22.80 -5.15
C PHE A 126 18.08 22.87 -4.79
N ILE A 127 18.44 23.61 -3.75
CA ILE A 127 19.80 23.60 -3.19
C ILE A 127 20.14 22.20 -2.70
N TRP A 128 19.26 21.57 -1.92
CA TRP A 128 19.48 20.21 -1.42
C TRP A 128 19.64 19.18 -2.52
N LYS A 129 18.83 19.28 -3.57
CA LYS A 129 18.94 18.43 -4.76
C LYS A 129 20.33 18.47 -5.41
N ASN A 130 21.02 19.60 -5.30
CA ASN A 130 22.38 19.81 -5.81
C ASN A 130 23.44 19.76 -4.68
N THR A 131 23.11 19.08 -3.56
CA THR A 131 23.98 18.89 -2.40
C THR A 131 24.08 17.40 -2.08
N GLU A 132 25.27 16.96 -1.70
CA GLU A 132 25.49 15.67 -1.03
C GLU A 132 26.05 15.92 0.36
N ILE A 133 25.65 15.14 1.35
CA ILE A 133 26.12 15.26 2.73
C ILE A 133 26.83 13.98 3.18
N LEU A 134 27.93 14.12 3.89
CA LEU A 134 28.57 12.98 4.56
C LEU A 134 27.90 12.79 5.92
N LEU A 135 27.16 11.70 6.08
CA LEU A 135 26.27 11.51 7.23
C LEU A 135 26.61 10.23 8.01
N LYS A 136 26.58 10.33 9.33
CA LYS A 136 26.54 9.18 10.24
C LYS A 136 25.21 9.17 11.00
N HIS A 137 24.76 7.99 11.41
CA HIS A 137 23.59 7.87 12.27
C HIS A 137 23.77 6.80 13.36
N ILE A 138 22.98 6.94 14.43
CA ILE A 138 22.70 5.90 15.43
C ILE A 138 21.20 5.66 15.39
N PHE A 139 20.77 4.40 15.35
CA PHE A 139 19.35 4.04 15.23
C PHE A 139 18.88 3.15 16.38
N HIS A 140 17.67 3.41 16.88
CA HIS A 140 17.00 2.53 17.84
C HIS A 140 15.47 2.66 17.75
N LEU A 141 14.75 1.59 18.09
CA LEU A 141 13.27 1.60 18.08
C LEU A 141 12.68 2.40 19.26
N LYS A 142 13.30 2.32 20.44
CA LYS A 142 12.86 3.03 21.66
C LYS A 142 13.50 4.41 21.77
N LYS A 143 12.67 5.45 21.95
CA LYS A 143 13.10 6.85 22.12
C LYS A 143 14.00 7.02 23.35
N ASP A 144 13.55 6.51 24.50
CA ASP A 144 14.19 6.71 25.81
C ASP A 144 15.64 6.23 25.83
N LYS A 145 15.93 5.17 25.06
CA LYS A 145 17.29 4.67 24.87
C LYS A 145 18.16 5.69 24.14
N LEU A 146 17.66 6.32 23.08
CA LEU A 146 18.39 7.37 22.38
C LEU A 146 18.39 8.70 23.14
N ASP A 147 17.37 9.03 23.95
CA ASP A 147 17.39 10.24 24.77
C ASP A 147 18.58 10.23 25.75
N SER A 148 18.77 9.09 26.41
CA SER A 148 19.90 8.87 27.33
C SER A 148 21.24 8.93 26.60
N LEU A 149 21.34 8.26 25.44
CA LEU A 149 22.56 8.24 24.63
C LEU A 149 22.87 9.60 24.01
N SER A 150 21.87 10.35 23.55
CA SER A 150 22.08 11.69 22.99
C SER A 150 22.66 12.65 24.02
N THR A 151 22.19 12.57 25.26
CA THR A 151 22.72 13.34 26.39
C THR A 151 24.18 12.96 26.68
N PHE A 152 24.49 11.66 26.67
CA PHE A 152 25.85 11.15 26.90
C PHE A 152 26.83 11.50 25.78
N ILE A 153 26.39 11.41 24.52
CA ILE A 153 27.21 11.76 23.34
C ILE A 153 27.54 13.25 23.33
N GLY A 154 26.57 14.10 23.69
CA GLY A 154 26.70 15.55 23.55
C GLY A 154 27.06 15.92 22.11
N ASN A 155 28.07 16.77 21.93
CA ASN A 155 28.62 17.08 20.61
C ASN A 155 30.00 16.45 20.38
N ASN A 156 30.23 15.24 20.89
CA ASN A 156 31.53 14.55 20.82
C ASN A 156 31.51 13.38 19.83
N GLU A 157 32.19 13.53 18.69
CA GLU A 157 32.27 12.49 17.66
C GLU A 157 32.89 11.18 18.15
N LYS A 158 33.90 11.22 19.04
CA LYS A 158 34.54 9.99 19.52
C LYS A 158 33.55 9.16 20.34
N ILE A 159 32.72 9.81 21.15
CA ILE A 159 31.67 9.14 21.92
C ILE A 159 30.56 8.65 20.99
N PHE A 160 30.18 9.46 19.99
CA PHE A 160 29.25 9.02 18.95
C PHE A 160 29.72 7.73 18.27
N ASP A 161 30.97 7.68 17.83
CA ASP A 161 31.56 6.52 17.14
C ASP A 161 31.54 5.26 18.04
N GLN A 162 31.88 5.41 19.33
CA GLN A 162 31.84 4.31 20.31
C GLN A 162 30.41 3.78 20.50
N VAL A 163 29.45 4.68 20.72
CA VAL A 163 28.04 4.28 20.88
C VAL A 163 27.52 3.59 19.61
N ALA A 164 27.87 4.09 18.42
CA ALA A 164 27.48 3.47 17.17
C ALA A 164 28.03 2.04 17.03
N GLU A 165 29.31 1.83 17.36
CA GLU A 165 29.97 0.52 17.29
C GLU A 165 29.34 -0.50 18.24
N GLU A 166 28.93 -0.07 19.43
CA GLU A 166 28.26 -0.91 20.43
C GLU A 166 26.80 -1.22 20.06
N LEU A 167 26.07 -0.24 19.53
CA LEU A 167 24.62 -0.36 19.33
C LEU A 167 24.23 -1.09 18.04
N PHE A 168 24.93 -0.87 16.92
CA PHE A 168 24.56 -1.51 15.67
C PHE A 168 24.79 -3.01 15.75
N GLN A 169 23.90 -3.85 15.22
CA GLN A 169 24.16 -5.29 15.15
C GLN A 169 24.84 -5.71 13.84
N SER A 170 24.68 -4.93 12.76
CA SER A 170 25.25 -5.25 11.46
C SER A 170 26.76 -5.01 11.46
N SER A 171 27.53 -5.99 10.98
CA SER A 171 28.99 -5.93 10.94
C SER A 171 29.51 -4.72 10.16
N ASN A 172 28.81 -4.32 9.09
CA ASN A 172 29.18 -3.18 8.26
C ASN A 172 28.98 -1.85 9.00
N LEU A 173 27.83 -1.63 9.65
CA LEU A 173 27.56 -0.37 10.36
C LEU A 173 28.37 -0.25 11.65
N LYS A 174 28.65 -1.37 12.32
CA LYS A 174 29.61 -1.39 13.44
C LYS A 174 30.97 -0.88 12.99
N LYS A 175 31.55 -1.50 11.95
CA LYS A 175 32.87 -1.14 11.42
C LYS A 175 32.92 0.28 10.86
N SER A 176 31.82 0.74 10.25
CA SER A 176 31.72 2.10 9.70
C SER A 176 31.31 3.14 10.74
N LYS A 177 31.13 2.75 12.01
CA LYS A 177 30.70 3.63 13.11
C LYS A 177 29.41 4.39 12.77
N GLY A 178 28.46 3.69 12.17
CA GLY A 178 27.18 4.26 11.74
C GLY A 178 27.25 5.15 10.50
N SER A 179 28.35 5.14 9.74
CA SER A 179 28.45 5.93 8.51
C SER A 179 27.49 5.44 7.43
N LEU A 180 26.74 6.39 6.87
CA LEU A 180 25.89 6.24 5.67
C LEU A 180 26.60 6.68 4.39
N GLY A 181 27.85 7.15 4.50
CA GLY A 181 28.61 7.68 3.37
C GLY A 181 28.08 9.03 2.87
N TRP A 182 28.35 9.32 1.60
CA TRP A 182 27.80 10.47 0.90
C TRP A 182 26.35 10.19 0.52
N VAL A 183 25.44 11.02 1.03
CA VAL A 183 24.00 10.88 0.86
C VAL A 183 23.49 12.03 0.01
N SER A 184 22.91 11.70 -1.13
CA SER A 184 22.26 12.67 -2.02
C SER A 184 20.80 12.91 -1.60
N TYR A 185 20.20 13.98 -2.11
CA TYR A 185 18.78 14.28 -1.92
C TYR A 185 17.88 13.14 -2.42
N ASP A 186 16.73 12.95 -1.77
CA ASP A 186 15.71 11.94 -2.07
C ASP A 186 16.08 10.49 -1.70
N VAL A 187 17.13 10.30 -0.90
CA VAL A 187 17.58 8.99 -0.42
C VAL A 187 17.05 8.66 0.98
N LEU A 188 16.91 9.67 1.85
CA LEU A 188 16.55 9.50 3.25
C LEU A 188 15.03 9.53 3.46
N ASP A 189 14.58 9.04 4.62
CA ASP A 189 13.22 9.30 5.10
C ASP A 189 12.97 10.82 5.14
N PRO A 190 11.80 11.33 4.69
CA PRO A 190 11.58 12.77 4.54
C PRO A 190 11.85 13.61 5.79
N ASN A 191 11.53 13.09 6.98
CA ASN A 191 11.80 13.82 8.22
C ASN A 191 13.30 13.83 8.51
N ILE A 192 13.96 12.69 8.36
CA ILE A 192 15.42 12.57 8.52
C ILE A 192 16.16 13.45 7.51
N GLU A 193 15.71 13.48 6.25
CA GLU A 193 16.29 14.33 5.20
C GLU A 193 16.24 15.82 5.58
N ASN A 194 15.08 16.29 6.05
CA ASN A 194 14.89 17.67 6.43
C ASN A 194 15.89 18.10 7.52
N PHE A 195 16.10 17.27 8.54
CA PHE A 195 17.10 17.52 9.58
C PHE A 195 18.53 17.38 9.05
N ALA A 196 18.85 16.30 8.35
CA ALA A 196 20.19 16.01 7.86
C ALA A 196 20.72 17.07 6.89
N PHE A 197 19.87 17.60 6.01
CA PHE A 197 20.26 18.66 5.07
C PHE A 197 20.16 20.08 5.66
N SER A 198 19.39 20.28 6.73
CA SER A 198 19.29 21.59 7.41
C SER A 198 20.34 21.78 8.50
N MET A 199 20.89 20.71 9.08
CA MET A 199 21.79 20.80 10.23
C MET A 199 23.21 21.30 9.85
N PRO A 200 23.90 21.99 10.77
CA PRO A 200 25.31 22.36 10.58
C PRO A 200 26.23 21.14 10.56
N PHE A 201 27.46 21.35 10.09
CA PHE A 201 28.52 20.35 10.19
C PHE A 201 28.95 20.13 11.63
N ASP A 202 29.54 18.96 11.88
CA ASP A 202 30.11 18.53 13.15
C ASP A 202 29.16 18.73 14.33
N THR A 203 27.86 18.64 14.04
CA THR A 203 26.78 18.74 15.01
C THR A 203 26.11 17.39 15.15
N VAL A 204 25.92 16.95 16.39
CA VAL A 204 25.08 15.80 16.73
C VAL A 204 23.66 16.30 16.95
N MET A 205 22.67 15.68 16.31
CA MET A 205 21.27 16.07 16.43
C MET A 205 20.37 14.83 16.57
N GLY A 206 19.51 14.83 17.58
CA GLY A 206 18.59 13.74 17.86
C GLY A 206 18.06 13.74 19.29
N PRO A 207 17.16 12.80 19.62
CA PRO A 207 16.59 11.79 18.72
C PRO A 207 15.53 12.36 17.75
N ILE A 208 15.65 12.03 16.46
CA ILE A 208 14.71 12.40 15.39
C ILE A 208 13.92 11.15 14.98
N ARG A 209 12.59 11.26 14.92
CA ARG A 209 11.71 10.16 14.51
C ARG A 209 11.67 10.01 12.98
N SER A 210 11.78 8.78 12.47
CA SER A 210 11.44 8.41 11.09
C SER A 210 10.22 7.50 11.06
N GLY A 211 9.78 7.06 9.86
CA GLY A 211 8.76 6.01 9.73
C GLY A 211 9.17 4.63 10.28
N TYR A 212 10.41 4.46 10.76
CA TYR A 212 10.96 3.18 11.18
C TYR A 212 11.48 3.14 12.62
N GLY A 213 11.57 4.28 13.31
CA GLY A 213 12.14 4.39 14.66
C GLY A 213 12.85 5.72 14.88
N TRP A 214 13.76 5.78 15.82
CA TRP A 214 14.46 7.01 16.21
C TRP A 214 15.92 6.99 15.75
N HIS A 215 16.44 8.17 15.43
CA HIS A 215 17.80 8.36 14.93
C HIS A 215 18.51 9.50 15.65
N ILE A 216 19.80 9.35 15.92
CA ILE A 216 20.71 10.47 16.20
C ILE A 216 21.61 10.62 14.98
N LEU A 217 21.73 11.84 14.46
CA LEU A 217 22.47 12.15 13.24
C LEU A 217 23.73 12.93 13.55
N LEU A 218 24.78 12.70 12.78
CA LEU A 218 26.00 13.50 12.78
C LEU A 218 26.41 13.80 11.33
N LYS A 219 26.31 15.07 10.94
CA LYS A 219 26.73 15.54 9.61
C LYS A 219 28.20 15.93 9.66
N LYS A 220 29.03 15.27 8.86
CA LYS A 220 30.49 15.44 8.84
C LYS A 220 30.97 16.39 7.76
N ASP A 221 30.25 16.48 6.65
CA ASP A 221 30.66 17.27 5.49
C ASP A 221 29.48 17.52 4.53
N GLU A 222 29.64 18.43 3.57
CA GLU A 222 28.73 18.62 2.45
C GLU A 222 29.48 19.05 1.19
N LYS A 223 29.02 18.54 0.05
CA LYS A 223 29.46 18.95 -1.28
C LYS A 223 28.29 19.58 -1.98
N LYS A 224 28.46 20.82 -2.43
CA LYS A 224 27.46 21.54 -3.22
C LYS A 224 27.97 21.70 -4.64
N GLN A 225 27.09 21.49 -5.62
CA GLN A 225 27.40 21.89 -6.98
C GLN A 225 27.59 23.41 -7.03
N MET A 226 28.77 23.85 -7.45
CA MET A 226 29.16 25.28 -7.40
C MET A 226 28.41 26.15 -8.40
N ILE A 227 27.93 25.57 -9.50
CA ILE A 227 27.22 26.27 -10.57
C ILE A 227 25.82 25.66 -10.67
N ILE A 228 24.82 26.42 -10.21
CA ILE A 228 23.40 26.17 -10.43
C ILE A 228 22.77 27.46 -10.93
N SER A 229 22.01 27.41 -12.03
CA SER A 229 21.40 28.60 -12.62
C SER A 229 19.92 28.75 -12.25
N GLU A 230 19.38 29.97 -12.38
CA GLU A 230 17.93 30.18 -12.27
C GLU A 230 17.17 29.41 -13.36
N GLY A 231 17.77 29.22 -14.55
CA GLY A 231 17.21 28.38 -15.61
C GLY A 231 17.03 26.93 -15.16
N ASP A 232 18.04 26.36 -14.49
CA ASP A 232 17.96 24.99 -13.95
C ASP A 232 16.87 24.86 -12.87
N TYR A 233 16.72 25.89 -12.05
CA TYR A 233 15.65 25.96 -11.06
C TYR A 233 14.28 25.94 -11.74
N GLN A 234 14.02 26.85 -12.68
CA GLN A 234 12.72 26.94 -13.37
C GLN A 234 12.38 25.64 -14.11
N ASN A 235 13.37 25.02 -14.77
CA ASN A 235 13.21 23.73 -15.47
C ASN A 235 12.84 22.56 -14.56
N THR A 236 13.19 22.62 -13.26
CA THR A 236 12.92 21.54 -12.31
C THR A 236 11.85 21.85 -11.28
N LYS A 237 11.43 23.12 -11.17
CA LYS A 237 10.52 23.65 -10.15
C LYS A 237 9.23 22.84 -10.00
N TYR A 238 8.55 22.53 -11.10
CA TYR A 238 7.30 21.76 -11.05
C TYR A 238 7.51 20.36 -10.48
N ARG A 239 8.46 19.59 -11.04
CA ARG A 239 8.79 18.24 -10.56
C ARG A 239 9.25 18.25 -9.10
N LEU A 240 9.99 19.29 -8.71
CA LEU A 240 10.47 19.42 -7.33
C LEU A 240 9.33 19.74 -6.37
N LYS A 241 8.38 20.61 -6.76
CA LYS A 241 7.15 20.87 -6.02
C LYS A 241 6.36 19.58 -5.79
N GLU A 242 6.15 18.78 -6.83
CA GLU A 242 5.44 17.49 -6.70
C GLU A 242 6.18 16.52 -5.77
N ASN A 243 7.51 16.48 -5.84
CA ASN A 243 8.29 15.65 -4.91
C ASN A 243 8.18 16.15 -3.45
N ILE A 244 8.19 17.46 -3.21
CA ILE A 244 7.98 18.04 -1.87
C ILE A 244 6.59 17.67 -1.34
N ILE A 245 5.55 17.76 -2.18
CA ILE A 245 4.21 17.33 -1.81
C ILE A 245 4.23 15.85 -1.42
N LYS A 246 4.85 14.98 -2.24
CA LYS A 246 4.98 13.55 -1.95
C LYS A 246 5.70 13.29 -0.61
N LYS A 247 6.80 14.01 -0.34
CA LYS A 247 7.55 13.91 0.92
C LYS A 247 6.71 14.33 2.12
N ASN A 248 6.01 15.46 2.02
CA ASN A 248 5.11 15.93 3.09
C ASN A 248 3.98 14.92 3.36
N ARG A 249 3.38 14.38 2.30
CA ARG A 249 2.38 13.30 2.40
C ARG A 249 2.93 12.07 3.13
N GLN A 250 4.15 11.66 2.80
CA GLN A 250 4.82 10.56 3.48
C GLN A 250 5.12 10.88 4.95
N THR A 251 5.57 12.09 5.29
CA THR A 251 5.78 12.51 6.68
C THR A 251 4.48 12.47 7.48
N ILE A 252 3.38 13.00 6.94
CA ILE A 252 2.07 12.98 7.60
C ILE A 252 1.63 11.54 7.86
N ALA A 253 1.75 10.66 6.86
CA ALA A 253 1.39 9.25 7.01
C ALA A 253 2.28 8.52 8.03
N ASN A 254 3.59 8.79 8.02
CA ASN A 254 4.53 8.24 9.00
C ASN A 254 4.20 8.69 10.42
N ASN A 255 3.89 9.98 10.61
CA ASN A 255 3.52 10.53 11.91
C ASN A 255 2.23 9.91 12.42
N TYR A 256 1.21 9.84 11.57
CA TYR A 256 -0.04 9.18 11.93
C TYR A 256 0.15 7.72 12.34
N VAL A 257 0.97 6.97 11.60
CA VAL A 257 1.37 5.61 11.98
C VAL A 257 2.10 5.59 13.32
N ASN A 258 3.03 6.51 13.54
CA ASN A 258 3.79 6.57 14.79
C ASN A 258 2.88 6.87 15.98
N ASP A 259 1.93 7.80 15.83
CA ASP A 259 0.97 8.15 16.87
C ASP A 259 0.08 6.94 17.24
N LEU A 260 -0.30 6.13 16.24
CA LEU A 260 -0.98 4.85 16.48
C LEU A 260 -0.10 3.84 17.22
N LEU A 261 1.21 3.84 16.95
CA LEU A 261 2.18 2.93 17.55
C LEU A 261 2.62 3.33 18.96
N ASP A 262 2.57 4.62 19.30
CA ASP A 262 2.93 5.15 20.62
C ASP A 262 1.88 4.82 21.71
N GLY A 263 0.73 4.25 21.32
CA GLY A 263 -0.38 3.85 22.19
C GLY A 263 -0.16 2.61 23.08
N ASN A 264 0.98 2.48 23.77
CA ASN A 264 1.31 1.34 24.66
C ASN A 264 1.26 -0.03 23.96
N ILE A 265 2.03 -0.22 22.89
CA ILE A 265 2.17 -1.54 22.26
C ILE A 265 3.11 -2.42 23.10
N SER A 266 2.61 -3.57 23.52
CA SER A 266 3.40 -4.63 24.16
C SER A 266 3.69 -5.73 23.15
N ILE A 267 4.96 -6.02 22.88
CA ILE A 267 5.40 -7.06 21.95
C ILE A 267 6.08 -8.17 22.73
N ASN A 268 5.71 -9.42 22.46
CA ASN A 268 6.43 -10.57 22.99
C ASN A 268 7.56 -10.95 22.02
N ASP A 269 8.73 -10.35 22.22
CA ASP A 269 9.89 -10.51 21.33
C ASP A 269 10.28 -11.98 21.12
N ASP A 270 10.27 -12.81 22.17
CA ASP A 270 10.63 -14.23 22.09
C ASP A 270 9.65 -15.01 21.20
N LEU A 271 8.34 -14.81 21.40
CA LEU A 271 7.34 -15.45 20.56
C LEU A 271 7.43 -14.97 19.11
N VAL A 272 7.67 -13.68 18.88
CA VAL A 272 7.87 -13.11 17.54
C VAL A 272 9.06 -13.75 16.85
N ILE A 273 10.24 -13.75 17.49
CA ILE A 273 11.47 -14.30 16.92
C ILE A 273 11.29 -15.80 16.61
N ASN A 274 10.70 -16.56 17.53
CA ASN A 274 10.44 -17.99 17.32
C ASN A 274 9.46 -18.25 16.16
N THR A 275 8.45 -17.40 16.01
CA THR A 275 7.46 -17.50 14.92
C THR A 275 8.09 -17.15 13.57
N LEU A 276 8.86 -16.05 13.51
CA LEU A 276 9.56 -15.62 12.30
C LEU A 276 10.58 -16.67 11.84
N ASN A 277 11.31 -17.30 12.78
CA ASN A 277 12.25 -18.36 12.47
C ASN A 277 11.56 -19.61 11.87
N GLN A 278 10.39 -20.00 12.40
CA GLN A 278 9.58 -21.08 11.81
C GLN A 278 9.17 -20.75 10.37
N ILE A 279 8.62 -19.55 10.14
CA ILE A 279 8.21 -19.10 8.80
C ILE A 279 9.41 -19.07 7.85
N ARG A 280 10.56 -18.56 8.29
CA ARG A 280 11.79 -18.50 7.49
C ARG A 280 12.26 -19.88 7.06
N ARG A 281 12.24 -20.88 7.95
CA ARG A 281 12.62 -22.26 7.62
C ARG A 281 11.69 -22.86 6.56
N ILE A 282 10.38 -22.63 6.68
CA ILE A 282 9.40 -23.07 5.68
C ILE A 282 9.72 -22.46 4.30
N ILE A 283 9.95 -21.15 4.25
CA ILE A 283 10.24 -20.45 2.99
C ILE A 283 11.57 -20.90 2.37
N GLN A 284 12.63 -21.00 3.18
CA GLN A 284 13.95 -21.42 2.70
C GLN A 284 13.94 -22.82 2.12
N LYS A 285 13.32 -23.78 2.82
CA LYS A 285 13.29 -25.17 2.36
C LYS A 285 12.34 -25.39 1.18
N ARG A 286 11.26 -24.62 1.06
CA ARG A 286 10.36 -24.69 -0.11
C ARG A 286 11.05 -24.24 -1.41
N ASN A 287 12.04 -23.36 -1.31
CA ASN A 287 12.78 -22.83 -2.47
C ASN A 287 13.97 -23.73 -2.90
N MET A 288 14.18 -24.89 -2.27
CA MET A 288 15.21 -25.85 -2.70
C MET A 288 14.65 -26.78 -3.78
N ASN A 289 15.36 -26.91 -4.91
CA ASN A 289 14.97 -27.72 -6.07
C ASN A 289 14.88 -29.24 -5.77
N GLN A 290 15.45 -29.69 -4.65
CA GLN A 290 15.29 -31.05 -4.12
C GLN A 290 15.10 -30.98 -2.60
N VAL A 291 13.90 -31.29 -2.13
CA VAL A 291 13.57 -31.40 -0.70
C VAL A 291 13.57 -32.89 -0.34
N ASN A 292 14.52 -33.33 0.49
CA ASN A 292 14.57 -34.72 0.95
C ASN A 292 13.38 -35.04 1.88
N SER A 293 13.15 -36.33 2.19
CA SER A 293 12.02 -36.77 3.04
C SER A 293 12.03 -36.13 4.44
N ASN A 294 13.22 -35.99 5.04
CA ASN A 294 13.38 -35.45 6.38
C ASN A 294 13.07 -33.94 6.41
N ASP A 295 13.38 -33.23 5.34
CA ASP A 295 13.04 -31.82 5.17
C ASP A 295 11.53 -31.62 5.01
N LYS A 296 10.84 -32.53 4.30
CA LYS A 296 9.37 -32.50 4.19
C LYS A 296 8.68 -32.69 5.53
N GLU A 297 9.16 -33.63 6.35
CA GLU A 297 8.63 -33.87 7.70
C GLU A 297 8.83 -32.65 8.61
N PHE A 298 10.02 -32.04 8.55
CA PHE A 298 10.32 -30.83 9.30
C PHE A 298 9.45 -29.63 8.88
N ILE A 299 9.26 -29.42 7.57
CA ILE A 299 8.36 -28.38 7.06
C ILE A 299 6.92 -28.63 7.53
N MET A 300 6.45 -29.88 7.45
CA MET A 300 5.11 -30.25 7.88
C MET A 300 4.92 -29.95 9.37
N LYS A 301 5.91 -30.28 10.20
CA LYS A 301 5.89 -29.96 11.64
C LYS A 301 5.79 -28.46 11.91
N ASP A 302 6.61 -27.63 11.25
CA ASP A 302 6.56 -26.17 11.39
C ASP A 302 5.19 -25.62 10.91
N ILE A 303 4.63 -26.13 9.80
CA ILE A 303 3.30 -25.74 9.31
C ILE A 303 2.20 -26.10 10.31
N LEU A 304 2.22 -27.33 10.85
CA LEU A 304 1.24 -27.78 11.83
C LEU A 304 1.34 -26.94 13.11
N ASN A 305 2.56 -26.65 13.57
CA ASN A 305 2.78 -25.82 14.75
C ASN A 305 2.21 -24.41 14.58
N LEU A 306 2.44 -23.78 13.42
CA LEU A 306 1.88 -22.45 13.11
C LEU A 306 0.35 -22.48 13.02
N LYS A 307 -0.25 -23.56 12.51
CA LYS A 307 -1.71 -23.71 12.45
C LYS A 307 -2.31 -23.88 13.85
N MET A 308 -1.72 -24.75 14.68
CA MET A 308 -2.18 -24.99 16.06
C MET A 308 -2.05 -23.73 16.92
N ASN A 309 -1.01 -22.93 16.70
CA ASN A 309 -0.73 -21.70 17.44
C ASN A 309 -1.14 -20.44 16.67
N SER A 310 -2.17 -20.54 15.82
CA SER A 310 -2.65 -19.45 14.97
C SER A 310 -3.17 -18.25 15.79
N ASN A 311 -3.76 -18.50 16.95
CA ASN A 311 -4.31 -17.46 17.84
C ASN A 311 -3.30 -16.93 18.87
N THR A 312 -2.04 -17.38 18.83
CA THR A 312 -1.01 -16.89 19.75
C THR A 312 -0.80 -15.38 19.56
N ILE A 313 -0.91 -14.62 20.65
CA ILE A 313 -0.76 -13.17 20.67
C ILE A 313 0.74 -12.84 20.61
N LEU A 314 1.15 -12.16 19.54
CA LEU A 314 2.52 -11.71 19.30
C LEU A 314 2.72 -10.26 19.76
N ALA A 315 1.68 -9.43 19.62
CA ALA A 315 1.64 -8.08 20.19
C ALA A 315 0.23 -7.72 20.65
N SER A 316 0.15 -6.83 21.64
CA SER A 316 -1.09 -6.26 22.17
C SER A 316 -1.00 -4.74 22.10
N TYR A 317 -2.13 -4.09 21.78
CA TYR A 317 -2.28 -2.65 21.69
C TYR A 317 -3.66 -2.26 22.23
N LYS A 318 -3.89 -0.96 22.46
CA LYS A 318 -5.09 -0.44 23.15
C LYS A 318 -6.40 -1.09 22.70
N ASP A 319 -6.58 -1.26 21.40
CA ASP A 319 -7.84 -1.69 20.79
C ASP A 319 -7.77 -3.10 20.17
N GLY A 320 -6.78 -3.93 20.54
CA GLY A 320 -6.73 -5.31 20.05
C GLY A 320 -5.40 -6.04 20.20
N ASN A 321 -5.33 -7.17 19.53
CA ASN A 321 -4.16 -8.04 19.50
C ASN A 321 -3.68 -8.25 18.06
N PHE A 322 -2.42 -8.62 17.92
CA PHE A 322 -1.79 -9.07 16.69
C PHE A 322 -1.31 -10.50 16.89
N THR A 323 -1.90 -11.43 16.17
CA THR A 323 -1.70 -12.88 16.36
C THR A 323 -0.77 -13.49 15.30
N THR A 324 -0.37 -14.75 15.51
CA THR A 324 0.31 -15.55 14.47
C THR A 324 -0.48 -15.59 13.16
N ASN A 325 -1.81 -15.72 13.23
CA ASN A 325 -2.66 -15.74 12.04
C ASN A 325 -2.66 -14.40 11.31
N ASP A 326 -2.71 -13.28 12.04
CA ASP A 326 -2.58 -11.95 11.44
C ASP A 326 -1.24 -11.83 10.70
N LEU A 327 -0.13 -12.21 11.35
CA LEU A 327 1.20 -12.19 10.73
C LEU A 327 1.23 -13.01 9.44
N LEU A 328 0.71 -14.24 9.45
CA LEU A 328 0.67 -15.09 8.25
C LEU A 328 -0.18 -14.46 7.14
N ASN A 329 -1.31 -13.85 7.48
CA ASN A 329 -2.19 -13.20 6.51
C ASN A 329 -1.55 -11.97 5.86
N TYR A 330 -0.96 -11.08 6.65
CA TYR A 330 -0.26 -9.91 6.10
C TYR A 330 0.98 -10.29 5.30
N LEU A 331 1.71 -11.34 5.69
CA LEU A 331 2.85 -11.82 4.92
C LEU A 331 2.43 -12.33 3.52
N ARG A 332 1.24 -12.92 3.36
CA ARG A 332 0.72 -13.34 2.04
C ARG A 332 0.47 -12.18 1.08
N ASN A 333 0.35 -10.95 1.59
CA ASN A 333 0.21 -9.71 0.80
C ASN A 333 1.54 -8.97 0.61
N SER A 334 2.60 -9.40 1.28
CA SER A 334 3.91 -8.77 1.22
C SER A 334 4.80 -9.40 0.14
N ASN A 335 5.81 -8.66 -0.32
CA ASN A 335 6.83 -9.23 -1.19
C ASN A 335 7.68 -10.25 -0.39
N PRO A 336 7.72 -11.54 -0.77
CA PRO A 336 8.46 -12.56 -0.02
C PRO A 336 9.94 -12.24 0.17
N LYS A 337 10.55 -11.49 -0.77
CA LYS A 337 11.94 -11.05 -0.67
C LYS A 337 12.18 -10.15 0.54
N LEU A 338 11.23 -9.24 0.85
CA LEU A 338 11.33 -8.36 2.02
C LEU A 338 11.41 -9.16 3.32
N PHE A 339 10.64 -10.24 3.40
CA PHE A 339 10.68 -11.15 4.54
C PHE A 339 12.00 -11.89 4.64
N ILE A 340 12.50 -12.44 3.52
CA ILE A 340 13.77 -13.17 3.50
C ILE A 340 14.94 -12.27 3.90
N ASP A 341 14.95 -11.03 3.40
CA ASP A 341 16.00 -10.04 3.66
C ASP A 341 15.95 -9.56 5.12
N ASN A 342 14.75 -9.31 5.67
CA ASN A 342 14.58 -8.85 7.05
C ASN A 342 13.22 -9.28 7.65
N PRO A 343 13.17 -10.45 8.33
CA PRO A 343 11.94 -10.95 8.94
C PRO A 343 11.37 -10.04 10.02
N ILE A 344 12.24 -9.41 10.83
CA ILE A 344 11.84 -8.50 11.92
C ILE A 344 11.16 -7.27 11.34
N ARG A 345 11.76 -6.64 10.31
CA ARG A 345 11.13 -5.52 9.61
C ARG A 345 9.77 -5.90 9.05
N SER A 346 9.66 -7.10 8.49
CA SER A 346 8.40 -7.60 7.93
C SER A 346 7.32 -7.78 9.00
N PHE A 347 7.69 -8.24 10.21
CA PHE A 347 6.78 -8.27 11.35
C PHE A 347 6.22 -6.87 11.67
N TYR A 348 7.09 -5.87 11.84
CA TYR A 348 6.65 -4.50 12.13
C TYR A 348 5.79 -3.91 11.01
N MET A 349 6.07 -4.23 9.75
CA MET A 349 5.22 -3.83 8.62
C MET A 349 3.84 -4.49 8.70
N CYS A 350 3.76 -5.78 9.02
CA CYS A 350 2.49 -6.48 9.17
C CYS A 350 1.67 -5.94 10.36
N LEU A 351 2.33 -5.69 11.50
CA LEU A 351 1.70 -5.08 12.67
C LEU A 351 1.15 -3.69 12.34
N ARG A 352 1.93 -2.85 11.66
CA ARG A 352 1.49 -1.54 11.18
C ARG A 352 0.27 -1.65 10.26
N ASP A 353 0.32 -2.55 9.30
CA ASP A 353 -0.79 -2.75 8.36
C ASP A 353 -2.07 -3.19 9.10
N LYS A 354 -1.97 -4.05 10.13
CA LYS A 354 -3.11 -4.38 11.00
C LYS A 354 -3.70 -3.14 11.68
N LEU A 355 -2.85 -2.33 12.31
CA LEU A 355 -3.28 -1.14 13.04
C LEU A 355 -3.99 -0.13 12.12
N LEU A 356 -3.41 0.12 10.94
CA LEU A 356 -4.01 1.00 9.94
C LEU A 356 -5.34 0.44 9.41
N THR A 357 -5.45 -0.86 9.21
CA THR A 357 -6.71 -1.49 8.81
C THR A 357 -7.78 -1.33 9.90
N ASN A 358 -7.45 -1.59 11.16
CA ASN A 358 -8.38 -1.39 12.27
C ASN A 358 -8.81 0.08 12.42
N GLU A 359 -7.89 1.01 12.21
CA GLU A 359 -8.19 2.43 12.26
C GLU A 359 -9.12 2.86 11.12
N GLY A 360 -8.89 2.36 9.90
CA GLY A 360 -9.82 2.56 8.78
C GLY A 360 -11.22 2.00 9.07
N MET A 361 -11.30 0.84 9.73
CA MET A 361 -12.58 0.29 10.19
C MET A 361 -13.24 1.18 11.24
N ARG A 362 -12.49 1.67 12.23
CA ARG A 362 -12.97 2.55 13.30
C ARG A 362 -13.53 3.86 12.75
N LEU A 363 -12.90 4.41 11.72
CA LEU A 363 -13.36 5.61 11.01
C LEU A 363 -14.52 5.35 10.04
N GLY A 364 -15.05 4.13 9.98
CA GLY A 364 -16.19 3.78 9.13
C GLY A 364 -15.86 3.75 7.64
N LEU A 365 -14.58 3.64 7.28
CA LEU A 365 -14.14 3.68 5.88
C LEU A 365 -14.63 2.49 5.07
N LEU A 366 -15.05 1.40 5.72
CA LEU A 366 -15.65 0.26 5.05
C LEU A 366 -16.87 0.68 4.22
N ASN A 367 -17.67 1.63 4.69
CA ASN A 367 -18.88 2.07 4.00
C ASN A 367 -18.61 3.11 2.89
N GLN A 368 -17.35 3.53 2.71
CA GLN A 368 -17.00 4.46 1.65
C GLN A 368 -17.15 3.78 0.29
N GLU A 369 -17.74 4.51 -0.65
CA GLU A 369 -18.03 3.98 -1.99
C GLU A 369 -16.77 3.43 -2.68
N LYS A 370 -15.63 4.12 -2.56
CA LYS A 370 -14.35 3.64 -3.10
C LYS A 370 -13.91 2.30 -2.53
N VAL A 371 -14.10 2.08 -1.23
CA VAL A 371 -13.75 0.82 -0.56
C VAL A 371 -14.70 -0.28 -1.02
N GLN A 372 -16.01 -0.02 -1.02
CA GLN A 372 -17.02 -0.98 -1.50
C GLN A 372 -16.80 -1.38 -2.96
N ARG A 373 -16.43 -0.43 -3.84
CA ARG A 373 -16.09 -0.72 -5.24
C ARG A 373 -14.88 -1.66 -5.35
N LYS A 374 -13.81 -1.43 -4.60
CA LYS A 374 -12.63 -2.33 -4.60
C LYS A 374 -12.95 -3.72 -4.06
N ILE A 375 -13.77 -3.83 -3.02
CA ILE A 375 -14.26 -5.12 -2.50
C ILE A 375 -15.05 -5.84 -3.59
N LYS A 376 -15.99 -5.13 -4.23
CA LYS A 376 -16.81 -5.70 -5.30
C LYS A 376 -15.98 -6.19 -6.48
N SER A 377 -14.99 -5.41 -6.88
CA SER A 377 -14.04 -5.79 -7.92
C SER A 377 -13.26 -7.06 -7.59
N ALA A 378 -12.86 -7.24 -6.33
CA ALA A 378 -12.20 -8.46 -5.87
C ALA A 378 -13.18 -9.65 -5.84
N GLU A 379 -14.40 -9.47 -5.34
CA GLU A 379 -15.45 -10.50 -5.39
C GLU A 379 -15.71 -11.00 -6.81
N ASP A 380 -15.84 -10.08 -7.77
CA ASP A 380 -16.06 -10.40 -9.17
C ASP A 380 -14.95 -11.29 -9.74
N GLN A 381 -13.69 -11.01 -9.42
CA GLN A 381 -12.57 -11.81 -9.91
C GLN A 381 -12.69 -13.27 -9.44
N PHE A 382 -13.07 -13.49 -8.18
CA PHE A 382 -13.22 -14.84 -7.64
C PHE A 382 -14.53 -15.51 -8.05
N LEU A 383 -15.61 -14.77 -8.26
CA LEU A 383 -16.85 -15.28 -8.85
C LEU A 383 -16.66 -15.69 -10.30
N ALA A 384 -15.94 -14.89 -11.09
CA ALA A 384 -15.57 -15.23 -12.46
C ALA A 384 -14.77 -16.54 -12.49
N ARG A 385 -13.81 -16.70 -11.58
CA ARG A 385 -13.07 -17.97 -11.41
C ARG A 385 -13.99 -19.13 -11.04
N ALA A 386 -14.93 -18.95 -10.11
CA ALA A 386 -15.89 -19.97 -9.72
C ALA A 386 -16.79 -20.40 -10.90
N PHE A 387 -17.25 -19.43 -11.71
CA PHE A 387 -18.00 -19.69 -12.93
C PHE A 387 -17.21 -20.54 -13.92
N LEU A 388 -15.96 -20.16 -14.20
CA LEU A 388 -15.11 -20.90 -15.13
C LEU A 388 -14.87 -22.34 -14.64
N LEU A 389 -14.53 -22.52 -13.37
CA LEU A 389 -14.34 -23.85 -12.77
C LEU A 389 -15.59 -24.73 -12.81
N ASN A 390 -16.79 -24.14 -12.74
CA ASN A 390 -18.06 -24.87 -12.83
C ASN A 390 -18.51 -25.14 -14.27
N THR A 391 -18.06 -24.33 -15.22
CA THR A 391 -18.43 -24.44 -16.64
C THR A 391 -17.54 -25.44 -17.38
N LEU A 392 -16.33 -25.69 -16.88
CA LEU A 392 -15.41 -26.64 -17.49
C LEU A 392 -15.84 -28.10 -17.32
N PRO A 393 -15.73 -28.94 -18.37
CA PRO A 393 -15.95 -30.37 -18.24
C PRO A 393 -14.93 -30.95 -17.24
N LYS A 394 -15.40 -31.73 -16.27
CA LYS A 394 -14.55 -32.27 -15.21
C LYS A 394 -13.50 -33.25 -15.79
N LYS A 395 -12.26 -33.01 -15.34
CA LYS A 395 -11.03 -33.82 -15.38
C LYS A 395 -10.17 -33.61 -16.65
N GLU A 396 -9.00 -33.00 -16.41
CA GLU A 396 -7.77 -32.98 -17.24
C GLU A 396 -7.47 -31.75 -18.11
N THR A 397 -8.40 -30.83 -18.35
CA THR A 397 -8.06 -29.58 -19.05
C THR A 397 -7.36 -28.57 -18.12
N ILE A 398 -6.07 -28.36 -18.36
CA ILE A 398 -5.21 -27.40 -17.63
C ILE A 398 -5.52 -25.95 -18.03
N SER A 399 -6.16 -25.74 -19.19
CA SER A 399 -6.55 -24.42 -19.71
C SER A 399 -7.82 -24.51 -20.56
N ILE A 400 -8.56 -23.40 -20.62
CA ILE A 400 -9.71 -23.24 -21.51
C ILE A 400 -9.19 -22.79 -22.88
N PRO A 401 -9.54 -23.46 -24.00
CA PRO A 401 -9.25 -22.97 -25.34
C PRO A 401 -9.80 -21.55 -25.54
N LYS A 402 -9.09 -20.74 -26.32
CA LYS A 402 -9.46 -19.34 -26.55
C LYS A 402 -10.82 -19.24 -27.23
N GLU A 403 -11.09 -20.14 -28.18
CA GLU A 403 -12.32 -20.20 -28.96
C GLU A 403 -13.52 -20.48 -28.07
N GLU A 404 -13.37 -21.39 -27.10
CA GLU A 404 -14.44 -21.73 -26.15
C GLU A 404 -14.73 -20.56 -25.20
N LEU A 405 -13.68 -19.87 -24.73
CA LEU A 405 -13.84 -18.63 -23.95
C LEU A 405 -14.57 -17.54 -24.75
N GLU A 406 -14.27 -17.38 -26.03
CA GLU A 406 -14.93 -16.42 -26.91
C GLU A 406 -16.42 -16.77 -27.09
N ILE A 407 -16.76 -18.03 -27.33
CA ILE A 407 -18.15 -18.50 -27.44
C ILE A 407 -18.94 -18.22 -26.15
N ILE A 408 -18.38 -18.57 -25.00
CA ILE A 408 -19.01 -18.31 -23.70
C ILE A 408 -19.21 -16.80 -23.51
N THR A 409 -18.18 -16.00 -23.82
CA THR A 409 -18.23 -14.54 -23.68
C THR A 409 -19.31 -13.93 -24.56
N LEU A 410 -19.41 -14.32 -25.83
CA LEU A 410 -20.43 -13.84 -26.76
C LEU A 410 -21.84 -14.17 -26.27
N LYS A 411 -22.07 -15.38 -25.75
CA LYS A 411 -23.35 -15.76 -25.16
C LYS A 411 -23.72 -14.87 -23.98
N LEU A 412 -22.76 -14.53 -23.12
CA LEU A 412 -23.00 -13.67 -21.97
C LEU A 412 -23.17 -12.19 -22.35
N LYS A 413 -22.47 -11.71 -23.39
CA LYS A 413 -22.69 -10.36 -23.97
C LYS A 413 -24.13 -10.18 -24.46
N ASN A 414 -24.78 -11.24 -24.93
CA ASN A 414 -26.20 -11.22 -25.30
C ASN A 414 -27.17 -11.32 -24.11
N LYS A 415 -26.68 -11.78 -22.94
CA LYS A 415 -27.49 -11.97 -21.73
C LYS A 415 -27.48 -10.75 -20.81
N PHE A 416 -26.35 -10.06 -20.72
CA PHE A 416 -26.15 -8.94 -19.81
C PHE A 416 -25.88 -7.64 -20.59
N THR A 417 -26.51 -6.55 -20.16
CA THR A 417 -26.29 -5.21 -20.73
C THR A 417 -24.85 -4.77 -20.49
N ILE A 418 -24.21 -4.20 -21.51
CA ILE A 418 -22.87 -3.64 -21.45
C ILE A 418 -22.91 -2.22 -21.98
N ASN A 419 -22.48 -1.25 -21.19
CA ASN A 419 -22.28 0.13 -21.63
C ASN A 419 -20.80 0.49 -21.41
N ILE A 420 -20.17 1.06 -22.44
CA ILE A 420 -18.77 1.47 -22.39
C ILE A 420 -18.71 2.99 -22.57
N PHE A 421 -18.05 3.67 -21.64
CA PHE A 421 -17.82 5.10 -21.67
C PHE A 421 -16.42 5.37 -22.25
N HIS A 422 -16.31 5.36 -23.58
CA HIS A 422 -15.02 5.52 -24.27
C HIS A 422 -14.32 6.84 -23.90
N ASP A 423 -15.07 7.92 -23.69
CA ASP A 423 -14.50 9.20 -23.28
C ASP A 423 -13.85 9.13 -21.90
N HIS A 424 -14.44 8.37 -20.97
CA HIS A 424 -13.87 8.17 -19.63
C HIS A 424 -12.55 7.40 -19.70
N LEU A 425 -12.49 6.37 -20.55
CA LEU A 425 -11.24 5.65 -20.81
C LEU A 425 -10.18 6.58 -21.42
N ASN A 426 -10.57 7.38 -22.41
CA ASN A 426 -9.65 8.29 -23.11
C ASN A 426 -9.09 9.37 -22.18
N LEU A 427 -9.85 9.82 -21.18
CA LEU A 427 -9.39 10.79 -20.17
C LEU A 427 -8.19 10.28 -19.35
N LEU A 428 -8.01 8.95 -19.22
CA LEU A 428 -6.86 8.37 -18.50
C LEU A 428 -5.53 8.55 -19.23
N PHE A 429 -5.57 8.83 -20.54
CA PHE A 429 -4.40 8.89 -21.41
C PHE A 429 -4.14 10.26 -22.03
N LYS A 430 -4.92 11.27 -21.65
CA LYS A 430 -4.64 12.65 -22.04
C LYS A 430 -3.50 13.19 -21.16
N ASP A 431 -2.53 13.85 -21.79
CA ASP A 431 -1.48 14.58 -21.07
C ASP A 431 -2.14 15.62 -20.16
N LYS A 432 -1.85 15.56 -18.86
CA LYS A 432 -2.35 16.48 -17.84
C LYS A 432 -1.29 17.51 -17.45
#